data_AF-A0A7C2EL43-F1
#
_entry.id   AF-A0A7C2EL43-F1
#
_cell.length_a   1.000
_cell.length_b   1.000
_cell.length_c   1.000
_cell.angle_alpha   90.00
_cell.angle_beta   90.00
_cell.angle_gamma   90.00
#
_symmetry.space_group_name_H-M   'P 1'
#
loop_
_entity.id
_entity.type
_entity.pdbx_description
1 polymer ?
#
loop_
_entity_poly.entity_id
_entity_poly.type
_entity_poly.pdbx_seq_one_letter_code
_entity_poly.pdbx_strand_id
1 'polypeptide(L)'
;MQKKRLAITRRVANNMRLKSPPRNPWGLEPDDLRNRVQRALSMLCQADGHVMRQRLITGLAKAGVHVGSALFMLGIPAASLDDLSPSDMGKLLRYIRFNSPAAIEALAGPLAGLLVANEEPALAPGRIDKAA
;
A
#
# COMPACT_ATOMS: atom_id res chain seq x y z
N MET A 1 -48.94 9.35 -8.45
CA MET A 1 -48.30 8.16 -7.84
C MET A 1 -47.27 7.60 -8.82
N GLN A 2 -45.96 7.62 -8.48
CA GLN A 2 -44.80 6.91 -9.08
C GLN A 2 -43.53 7.78 -8.85
N LYS A 3 -43.09 7.98 -7.61
CA LYS A 3 -42.08 7.18 -6.87
C LYS A 3 -40.76 6.91 -7.62
N LYS A 4 -39.79 7.80 -7.37
CA LYS A 4 -38.50 7.48 -6.74
C LYS A 4 -37.74 6.26 -7.30
N ARG A 5 -37.12 6.35 -8.49
CA ARG A 5 -36.12 5.33 -8.91
C ARG A 5 -34.94 5.81 -9.78
N LEU A 6 -34.66 7.12 -9.87
CA LEU A 6 -33.56 7.63 -10.70
C LEU A 6 -32.46 8.40 -9.96
N ALA A 7 -32.47 8.43 -8.62
CA ALA A 7 -31.53 9.23 -7.83
C ALA A 7 -30.36 8.43 -7.21
N ILE A 8 -30.27 7.11 -7.42
CA ILE A 8 -29.27 6.26 -6.73
C ILE A 8 -28.05 5.96 -7.61
N THR A 9 -28.13 6.12 -8.93
CA THR A 9 -27.06 5.70 -9.86
C THR A 9 -26.04 6.79 -10.21
N ARG A 10 -26.02 7.93 -9.50
CA ARG A 10 -25.07 9.03 -9.77
C ARG A 10 -24.12 9.36 -8.63
N ARG A 11 -24.24 8.72 -7.46
CA ARG A 11 -23.36 9.00 -6.30
C ARG A 11 -22.07 8.18 -6.27
N VAL A 12 -21.97 7.10 -7.05
CA VAL A 12 -20.79 6.21 -7.03
C VAL A 12 -19.66 6.71 -7.94
N ALA A 13 -19.95 7.55 -8.93
CA ALA A 13 -18.95 8.03 -9.89
C ALA A 13 -18.05 9.17 -9.35
N ASN A 14 -18.43 9.86 -8.27
CA ASN A 14 -17.71 11.06 -7.80
C ASN A 14 -16.68 10.81 -6.69
N ASN A 15 -16.52 9.56 -6.22
CA ASN A 15 -15.51 9.23 -5.20
C ASN A 15 -14.18 8.72 -5.78
N MET A 16 -14.06 8.58 -7.10
CA MET A 16 -12.76 8.39 -7.76
C MET A 16 -12.14 9.76 -8.08
N ARG A 17 -12.10 10.67 -7.10
CA ARG A 17 -11.00 11.65 -7.10
C ARG A 17 -9.74 10.81 -6.97
N LEU A 18 -9.05 10.62 -8.10
CA LEU A 18 -7.64 10.31 -8.14
C LEU A 18 -6.95 11.34 -7.25
N LYS A 19 -6.85 11.03 -5.96
CA LYS A 19 -6.01 11.77 -5.02
C LYS A 19 -4.64 11.68 -5.66
N SER A 20 -4.11 12.84 -6.04
CA SER A 20 -2.71 12.99 -6.45
C SER A 20 -1.86 12.11 -5.54
N PRO A 21 -0.85 11.38 -6.06
CA PRO A 21 -0.01 10.54 -5.23
C PRO A 21 0.42 11.36 -4.02
N PRO A 22 0.19 10.88 -2.78
CA PRO A 22 0.66 11.62 -1.63
C PRO A 22 2.15 11.83 -1.81
N ARG A 23 2.63 13.08 -1.63
CA ARG A 23 4.06 13.46 -1.72
C ARG A 23 4.95 12.63 -0.78
N ASN A 24 4.32 11.86 0.08
CA ASN A 24 4.89 10.99 1.07
C ASN A 24 4.10 9.65 1.04
N PRO A 25 4.63 8.58 0.40
CA PRO A 25 3.94 7.30 0.29
C PRO A 25 3.74 6.57 1.63
N TRP A 26 4.42 6.97 2.70
CA TRP A 26 4.19 6.46 4.06
C TRP A 26 3.14 7.27 4.84
N GLY A 27 2.67 8.39 4.29
CA GLY A 27 1.53 9.19 4.78
C GLY A 27 0.16 8.68 4.35
N LEU A 28 0.09 7.49 3.74
CA LEU A 28 -1.18 6.86 3.32
C LEU A 28 -2.07 6.53 4.53
N GLU A 29 -3.38 6.53 4.28
CA GLU A 29 -4.35 5.95 5.21
C GLU A 29 -4.06 4.45 5.40
N PRO A 30 -4.34 3.86 6.58
CA PRO A 30 -3.94 2.49 6.88
C PRO A 30 -4.44 1.43 5.88
N ASP A 31 -5.68 1.57 5.39
CA ASP A 31 -6.24 0.66 4.39
C ASP A 31 -5.62 0.87 3.00
N ASP A 32 -5.31 2.11 2.63
CA ASP A 32 -4.63 2.42 1.38
C ASP A 32 -3.19 1.89 1.38
N LEU A 33 -2.48 2.03 2.51
CA LEU A 33 -1.14 1.47 2.72
C LEU A 33 -1.14 -0.05 2.53
N ARG A 34 -2.07 -0.75 3.20
CA ARG A 34 -2.25 -2.21 3.04
C ARG A 34 -2.39 -2.58 1.58
N ASN A 35 -3.37 -1.98 0.90
CA ASN A 35 -3.75 -2.37 -0.45
C ASN A 35 -2.62 -2.11 -1.45
N ARG A 36 -1.95 -0.96 -1.32
CA ARG A 36 -0.82 -0.60 -2.19
C ARG A 36 0.39 -1.49 -1.97
N VAL A 37 0.76 -1.77 -0.71
CA VAL A 37 1.89 -2.67 -0.41
C VAL A 37 1.60 -4.09 -0.89
N GLN A 38 0.40 -4.61 -0.61
CA GLN A 38 0.00 -5.93 -1.07
C GLN A 38 0.11 -6.03 -2.59
N ARG A 39 -0.45 -5.05 -3.32
CA ARG A 39 -0.38 -5.02 -4.78
C ARG A 39 1.07 -4.94 -5.28
N ALA A 40 1.86 -4.02 -4.73
CA ALA A 40 3.25 -3.82 -5.15
C ALA A 40 4.09 -5.09 -4.96
N LEU A 41 3.97 -5.76 -3.80
CA LEU A 41 4.67 -7.02 -3.54
C LEU A 41 4.18 -8.17 -4.43
N SER A 42 2.90 -8.21 -4.80
CA SER A 42 2.35 -9.21 -5.72
C SER A 42 2.84 -9.06 -7.16
N MET A 43 3.32 -7.88 -7.56
CA MET A 43 3.85 -7.62 -8.90
C MET A 43 5.35 -7.94 -9.03
N LEU A 44 6.05 -8.12 -7.91
CA LEU A 44 7.46 -8.49 -7.93
C LEU A 44 7.64 -9.98 -8.21
N CYS A 45 8.75 -10.34 -8.85
CA CYS A 45 9.16 -11.74 -8.93
C CYS A 45 9.53 -12.28 -7.53
N GLN A 46 9.62 -13.60 -7.37
CA GLN A 46 9.88 -14.21 -6.05
C GLN A 46 11.17 -13.70 -5.39
N ALA A 47 12.26 -13.56 -6.16
CA ALA A 47 13.54 -13.07 -5.64
C ALA A 47 13.46 -11.61 -5.16
N ASP A 48 12.91 -10.72 -5.99
CA ASP A 48 12.75 -9.30 -5.63
C ASP A 48 11.76 -9.11 -4.48
N GLY A 49 10.70 -9.90 -4.48
CA GLY A 49 9.71 -9.95 -3.41
C GLY A 49 10.34 -10.34 -2.08
N HIS A 50 11.19 -11.37 -2.06
CA HIS A 50 11.92 -11.79 -0.86
C HIS A 50 12.83 -10.67 -0.34
N VAL A 51 13.66 -10.08 -1.21
CA VAL A 51 14.56 -8.97 -0.85
C VAL A 51 13.77 -7.78 -0.29
N MET A 52 12.63 -7.45 -0.89
CA MET A 52 11.80 -6.35 -0.43
C MET A 52 11.15 -6.64 0.92
N ARG A 53 10.60 -7.85 1.13
CA ARG A 53 10.04 -8.26 2.43
C ARG A 53 11.12 -8.18 3.52
N GLN A 54 12.33 -8.66 3.22
CA GLN A 54 13.45 -8.60 4.16
C GLN A 54 13.82 -7.16 4.54
N ARG A 55 13.87 -6.25 3.56
CA ARG A 55 14.13 -4.83 3.79
C ARG A 55 13.07 -4.18 4.68
N LEU A 56 11.79 -4.48 4.43
CA LEU A 56 10.68 -3.96 5.23
C LEU A 56 10.76 -4.47 6.68
N ILE A 57 10.93 -5.78 6.89
CA ILE A 57 11.03 -6.36 8.24
C ILE A 57 12.25 -5.86 8.99
N THR A 58 13.40 -5.77 8.31
CA THR A 58 14.62 -5.21 8.91
C THR A 58 14.43 -3.75 9.31
N GLY A 59 13.76 -2.95 8.47
CA GLY A 59 13.45 -1.57 8.79
C GLY A 59 12.53 -1.44 10.02
N LEU A 60 11.53 -2.30 10.13
CA LEU A 60 10.64 -2.35 11.30
C LEU A 60 11.38 -2.72 12.57
N ALA A 61 12.25 -3.74 12.51
CA ALA A 61 13.08 -4.14 13.64
C ALA A 61 14.01 -3.00 14.08
N LYS A 62 14.63 -2.29 13.14
CA LYS A 62 15.46 -1.10 13.42
C LYS A 62 14.66 0.05 14.05
N ALA A 63 13.38 0.16 13.72
CA ALA A 63 12.46 1.10 14.34
C ALA A 63 11.91 0.63 15.71
N GLY A 64 12.40 -0.49 16.25
CA GLY A 64 11.99 -1.04 17.54
C GLY A 64 10.71 -1.86 17.50
N VAL A 65 10.18 -2.20 16.31
CA VAL A 65 8.98 -3.03 16.19
C VAL A 65 9.34 -4.50 16.31
N HIS A 66 8.75 -5.19 17.28
CA HIS A 66 8.85 -6.64 17.41
C HIS A 66 7.91 -7.34 16.44
N VAL A 67 8.38 -7.58 15.21
CA VAL A 67 7.55 -8.13 14.11
C VAL A 67 6.84 -9.44 14.49
N GLY A 68 7.51 -10.36 15.19
CA GLY A 68 6.87 -11.62 15.63
C GLY A 68 5.65 -11.41 16.55
N SER A 69 5.67 -10.39 17.40
CA SER A 69 4.54 -10.07 18.29
C SER A 69 3.39 -9.45 17.50
N ALA A 70 3.71 -8.57 16.54
CA ALA A 70 2.71 -8.01 15.64
C ALA A 70 2.03 -9.08 14.77
N LEU A 71 2.81 -10.04 14.25
CA LEU A 71 2.27 -11.18 13.48
C LEU A 71 1.38 -12.08 14.35
N PHE A 72 1.80 -12.35 15.60
CA PHE A 72 1.01 -13.10 16.57
C PHE A 72 -0.34 -12.41 16.86
N MET A 73 -0.33 -11.10 17.12
CA MET A 73 -1.55 -10.31 17.34
C MET A 73 -2.50 -10.31 16.12
N LEU A 74 -1.95 -10.47 14.92
CA LEU A 74 -2.72 -10.57 13.68
C LEU A 74 -3.18 -12.01 13.36
N GLY A 75 -2.80 -13.00 14.18
CA GLY A 75 -3.09 -14.41 13.92
C GLY A 75 -2.41 -14.95 12.65
N ILE A 76 -1.25 -14.39 12.28
CA ILE A 76 -0.48 -14.80 11.10
C ILE A 76 0.60 -15.81 11.54
N PRO A 77 0.47 -17.10 11.21
CA PRO A 77 1.42 -18.13 11.61
C PRO A 77 2.60 -18.18 10.63
N ALA A 78 3.54 -17.24 10.76
CA ALA A 78 4.78 -17.24 9.98
C ALA A 78 5.94 -17.72 10.85
N ALA A 79 6.64 -18.77 10.42
CA ALA A 79 7.85 -19.27 11.08
C ALA A 79 9.11 -18.57 10.53
N SER A 80 9.02 -18.09 9.28
CA SER A 80 10.08 -17.44 8.54
C SER A 80 9.55 -16.30 7.65
N LEU A 81 10.47 -15.55 7.04
CA LEU A 81 10.13 -14.50 6.07
C LEU A 81 9.43 -15.07 4.83
N ASP A 82 9.75 -16.30 4.45
CA ASP A 82 9.23 -16.96 3.25
C ASP A 82 7.75 -17.32 3.39
N ASP A 83 7.27 -17.48 4.63
CA ASP A 83 5.86 -17.76 4.93
C ASP A 83 4.97 -16.53 4.77
N LEU A 84 5.56 -15.34 4.67
CA LEU A 84 4.81 -14.09 4.60
C LEU A 84 4.37 -13.78 3.18
N SER A 85 3.08 -13.97 2.94
CA SER A 85 2.44 -13.57 1.69
C SER A 85 2.42 -12.03 1.53
N PRO A 86 2.28 -11.52 0.30
CA PRO A 86 2.02 -10.09 0.07
C PRO A 86 0.85 -9.53 0.87
N SER A 87 -0.20 -10.34 1.08
CA SER A 87 -1.38 -9.96 1.88
C SER A 87 -1.03 -9.77 3.35
N ASP A 88 -0.21 -10.66 3.91
CA ASP A 88 0.20 -10.62 5.32
C ASP A 88 1.12 -9.43 5.60
N MET A 89 2.03 -9.13 4.68
CA MET A 89 2.83 -7.90 4.73
C MET A 89 1.96 -6.64 4.71
N GLY A 90 0.93 -6.61 3.87
CA GLY A 90 -0.04 -5.50 3.85
C GLY A 90 -0.78 -5.34 5.18
N LYS A 91 -1.24 -6.45 5.79
CA LYS A 91 -1.90 -6.42 7.12
C LYS A 91 -0.95 -5.96 8.22
N LEU A 92 0.30 -6.44 8.19
CA LEU A 92 1.33 -6.07 9.16
C LEU A 92 1.60 -4.56 9.13
N LEU A 93 1.82 -3.99 7.94
CA LEU A 93 2.08 -2.55 7.83
C LEU A 93 0.87 -1.70 8.20
N ARG A 94 -0.35 -2.16 7.91
CA ARG A 94 -1.58 -1.51 8.40
C ARG A 94 -1.64 -1.51 9.93
N TYR A 95 -1.38 -2.66 10.55
CA TYR A 95 -1.35 -2.78 12.01
C TYR A 95 -0.32 -1.82 12.61
N ILE A 96 0.89 -1.79 12.07
CA ILE A 96 1.94 -0.90 12.56
C ILE A 96 1.57 0.56 12.33
N ARG A 97 0.93 0.90 11.20
CA ARG A 97 0.46 2.27 10.96
C ARG A 97 -0.53 2.77 12.00
N PHE A 98 -1.40 1.89 12.51
CA PHE A 98 -2.35 2.21 13.58
C PHE A 98 -1.66 2.32 14.94
N ASN A 99 -0.72 1.43 15.26
CA ASN A 99 -0.18 1.30 16.61
C ASN A 99 1.13 2.09 16.83
N SER A 100 1.92 2.27 15.78
CA SER A 100 3.20 2.99 15.80
C SER A 100 3.45 3.71 14.47
N PRO A 101 2.82 4.89 14.26
CA PRO A 101 3.04 5.71 13.07
C PRO A 101 4.51 6.03 12.78
N ALA A 102 5.29 6.34 13.82
CA ALA A 102 6.71 6.67 13.70
C ALA A 102 7.54 5.50 13.10
N ALA A 103 7.16 4.25 13.38
CA ALA A 103 7.82 3.09 12.79
C ALA A 103 7.55 2.96 11.28
N ILE A 104 6.39 3.43 10.80
CA ILE A 104 6.11 3.50 9.36
C ILE A 104 6.92 4.62 8.70
N GLU A 105 7.13 5.75 9.38
CA GLU A 105 8.00 6.82 8.88
C GLU A 105 9.46 6.35 8.73
N ALA A 106 9.95 5.52 9.66
CA ALA A 106 11.26 4.88 9.54
C ALA A 106 11.40 3.96 8.31
N LEU A 107 10.28 3.51 7.74
CA LEU A 107 10.24 2.73 6.49
C LEU A 107 10.15 3.59 5.23
N ALA A 108 10.29 4.91 5.32
CA ALA A 108 10.15 5.83 4.20
C ALA A 108 10.92 5.40 2.95
N GLY A 109 12.21 5.07 3.09
CA GLY A 109 13.06 4.62 1.97
C GLY A 109 12.58 3.32 1.33
N PRO A 110 12.46 2.20 2.07
CA PRO A 110 11.92 0.95 1.55
C PRO A 110 10.54 1.09 0.91
N LEU A 111 9.63 1.86 1.53
CA LEU A 111 8.28 2.08 0.99
C LEU A 111 8.30 2.94 -0.26
N ALA A 112 9.15 3.95 -0.35
CA ALA A 112 9.33 4.72 -1.58
C ALA A 112 9.82 3.82 -2.71
N GLY A 113 10.85 3.00 -2.47
CA GLY A 113 11.37 2.07 -3.48
C GLY A 113 10.32 1.06 -3.95
N LEU A 114 9.49 0.55 -3.05
CA LEU A 114 8.42 -0.37 -3.39
C LEU A 114 7.25 0.30 -4.12
N LEU A 115 6.82 1.48 -3.69
CA LEU A 115 5.58 2.10 -4.17
C LEU A 115 5.81 2.96 -5.40
N VAL A 116 6.96 3.61 -5.55
CA VAL A 116 7.28 4.46 -6.72
C VAL A 116 7.68 3.60 -7.93
N ALA A 117 8.41 2.50 -7.73
CA ALA A 117 8.80 1.62 -8.83
C ALA A 117 7.60 0.90 -9.49
N ASN A 118 6.47 0.85 -8.79
CA ASN A 118 5.25 0.16 -9.22
C ASN A 118 4.12 1.12 -9.62
N GLU A 119 4.36 2.44 -9.59
CA GLU A 119 3.50 3.42 -10.23
C GLU A 119 3.89 3.49 -11.71
N GLU A 120 3.30 2.59 -12.51
CA GLU A 120 3.25 2.72 -13.97
C GLU A 120 2.81 4.16 -14.32
N PRO A 121 3.49 4.86 -15.25
CA PRO A 121 3.13 6.24 -15.57
C PRO A 121 1.71 6.24 -16.10
N ALA A 122 0.78 6.76 -15.29
CA ALA A 122 -0.58 7.03 -15.72
C ALA A 122 -0.48 7.85 -17.01
N LEU A 123 -0.90 7.24 -18.12
CA LEU A 123 -0.97 7.80 -19.46
C LEU A 123 -1.11 9.32 -19.42
N ALA A 124 -0.11 10.04 -19.95
CA ALA A 124 -0.25 11.46 -20.24
C ALA A 124 -1.46 11.63 -21.17
N PRO A 125 -2.52 12.36 -20.76
CA PRO A 125 -3.65 12.59 -21.64
C PRO A 125 -3.21 13.48 -22.80
N GLY A 126 -3.32 12.92 -24.00
CA GLY A 126 -3.27 13.53 -25.32
C GLY A 126 -2.79 14.99 -25.40
N ARG A 127 -1.57 15.17 -25.92
CA ARG A 127 -1.23 16.37 -26.67
C ARG A 127 -2.09 16.36 -27.94
N ILE A 128 -3.29 16.92 -27.85
CA ILE A 128 -4.04 17.36 -29.02
C ILE A 128 -3.28 18.56 -29.54
N ASP A 129 -2.36 18.33 -30.47
CA ASP A 129 -1.77 19.39 -31.27
C ASP A 129 -2.90 20.06 -32.04
N LYS A 130 -3.27 21.25 -31.55
CA LYS A 130 -4.17 22.19 -32.22
C LYS A 130 -3.33 23.43 -32.55
N ALA A 131 -2.95 23.56 -33.82
CA ALA A 131 -2.52 24.77 -34.55
C ALA A 131 -1.55 24.31 -35.65
N ALA A 132 -1.65 24.68 -36.92
CA ALA A 132 -2.56 25.56 -37.64
C ALA A 132 -2.49 25.15 -39.13
#